data_AF-A0A6I1KNS0-F1
#
_entry.id   AF-A0A6I1KNS0-F1
#
_cell.length_a   1.000
_cell.length_b   1.000
_cell.length_c   1.000
_cell.angle_alpha   90.00
_cell.angle_beta   90.00
_cell.angle_gamma   90.00
#
_symmetry.space_group_name_H-M   'P 1'
#
loop_
_entity.id
_entity.type
_entity.pdbx_description
1 polymer ?
#
loop_
_entity_poly.entity_id
_entity_poly.type
_entity_poly.pdbx_seq_one_letter_code
_entity_poly.pdbx_strand_id
1 'polypeptide(L)'
;MDLSATIIAVFTSAGVSTATTFLFQAYFSKRIEHGFARKLEEYKTDLAVRLHAEHGIATRRLEAYPKIVELCYRTRNMARDLIAGAQHSTALLHELGVRARELEEYVFRFRIDLEADHMFLMVHRHKNLVLHFFRVASEPVLEESEEDRVDDLLCSYTDIDESYAQVVNLLSGVGVYHQH
;
A
#
# COMPACT_ATOMS: atom_id res chain seq x y z
N MET A 1 22.94 -54.74 -63.88
CA MET A 1 22.52 -53.56 -63.10
C MET A 1 23.63 -52.54 -63.19
N ASP A 2 23.34 -51.34 -63.71
CA ASP A 2 24.35 -50.31 -63.95
C ASP A 2 24.86 -49.73 -62.63
N LEU A 3 26.17 -49.89 -62.39
CA LEU A 3 26.86 -49.35 -61.22
C LEU A 3 26.71 -47.82 -61.13
N SER A 4 26.69 -47.15 -62.29
CA SER A 4 26.45 -45.70 -62.43
C SER A 4 25.06 -45.30 -61.94
N ALA A 5 24.01 -46.04 -62.31
CA ALA A 5 22.64 -45.79 -61.86
C ALA A 5 22.50 -45.98 -60.34
N THR A 6 23.24 -46.95 -59.78
CA THR A 6 23.23 -47.24 -58.34
C THR A 6 23.95 -46.15 -57.54
N ILE A 7 25.10 -45.66 -58.03
CA ILE A 7 25.84 -44.56 -57.40
C ILE A 7 25.04 -43.25 -57.44
N ILE A 8 24.41 -42.93 -58.58
CA ILE A 8 23.55 -41.74 -58.71
C ILE A 8 22.36 -41.82 -57.76
N ALA A 9 21.73 -42.99 -57.61
CA ALA A 9 20.64 -43.22 -56.66
C ALA A 9 21.07 -43.03 -55.19
N VAL A 10 22.28 -43.47 -54.83
CA VAL A 10 22.84 -43.28 -53.48
C VAL A 10 23.16 -41.81 -53.21
N PHE A 11 23.77 -41.10 -54.15
CA PHE A 11 24.06 -39.66 -53.98
C PHE A 11 22.80 -38.80 -53.96
N THR A 12 21.79 -39.13 -54.78
CA THR A 12 20.50 -38.41 -54.77
C THR A 12 19.72 -38.67 -53.48
N SER A 13 19.69 -39.90 -52.98
CA SER A 13 19.05 -40.21 -51.69
C SER A 13 19.78 -39.58 -50.49
N ALA A 14 21.12 -39.56 -50.47
CA ALA A 14 21.90 -38.87 -49.45
C ALA A 14 21.70 -37.35 -49.50
N GLY A 15 21.67 -36.77 -50.71
CA GLY A 15 21.39 -35.34 -50.92
C GLY A 15 20.00 -34.94 -50.44
N VAL A 16 18.96 -35.72 -50.77
CA VAL A 16 17.58 -35.49 -50.32
C VAL A 16 17.44 -35.67 -48.81
N SER A 17 18.10 -36.67 -48.21
CA SER A 17 18.09 -36.87 -46.76
C SER A 17 18.76 -35.72 -46.01
N THR A 18 19.87 -35.20 -46.54
CA THR A 18 20.57 -34.04 -45.94
C THR A 18 19.73 -32.77 -46.07
N ALA A 19 19.14 -32.53 -47.25
CA ALA A 19 18.27 -31.38 -47.49
C ALA A 19 17.01 -31.42 -46.61
N THR A 20 16.35 -32.57 -46.49
CA THR A 20 15.17 -32.72 -45.62
C THR A 20 15.54 -32.53 -44.15
N THR A 21 16.66 -33.08 -43.68
CA THR A 21 17.15 -32.86 -42.32
C THR A 21 17.40 -31.38 -42.03
N PHE A 22 18.05 -30.67 -42.96
CA PHE A 22 18.29 -29.23 -42.81
C PHE A 22 16.99 -28.42 -42.76
N LEU A 23 16.02 -28.75 -43.62
CA LEU A 23 14.70 -28.11 -43.62
C LEU A 23 13.93 -28.37 -42.32
N PHE A 24 13.94 -29.61 -41.82
CA PHE A 24 13.31 -29.95 -40.54
C PHE A 24 14.00 -29.23 -39.39
N GLN A 25 15.33 -29.23 -39.35
CA GLN A 25 16.09 -28.51 -38.33
C GLN A 25 15.76 -27.01 -38.36
N ALA A 26 15.79 -26.38 -39.52
CA ALA A 26 15.42 -24.97 -39.68
C ALA A 26 13.98 -24.71 -39.23
N TYR A 27 13.03 -25.57 -39.59
CA TYR A 27 11.63 -25.46 -39.18
C TYR A 27 11.45 -25.61 -37.67
N PHE A 28 12.03 -26.64 -37.05
CA PHE A 28 11.92 -26.87 -35.61
C PHE A 28 12.63 -25.79 -34.81
N SER A 29 13.84 -25.36 -35.21
CA SER A 29 14.55 -24.26 -34.59
C SER A 29 13.74 -22.97 -34.63
N LYS A 30 13.20 -22.58 -35.80
CA LYS A 30 12.33 -21.41 -35.94
C LYS A 30 11.06 -21.51 -35.08
N ARG A 31 10.42 -22.68 -35.05
CA ARG A 31 9.19 -22.90 -34.28
C ARG A 31 9.45 -22.82 -32.77
N ILE A 32 10.56 -23.40 -32.31
CA ILE A 32 10.98 -23.35 -30.91
C ILE A 32 11.34 -21.91 -30.53
N GLU A 33 12.11 -21.21 -31.37
CA GLU A 33 12.49 -19.80 -31.17
C GLU A 33 11.27 -18.90 -31.07
N HIS A 34 10.31 -19.01 -31.99
CA HIS A 34 9.05 -18.25 -31.94
C HIS A 34 8.23 -18.60 -30.69
N GLY A 35 8.20 -19.86 -30.28
CA GLY A 35 7.54 -20.30 -29.05
C GLY A 35 8.15 -19.66 -27.80
N PHE A 36 9.48 -19.64 -27.69
CA PHE A 36 10.19 -19.00 -26.59
C PHE A 36 10.05 -17.48 -26.63
N ALA A 37 10.16 -16.85 -27.81
CA ALA A 37 9.97 -15.41 -27.96
C ALA A 37 8.58 -14.97 -27.50
N ARG A 38 7.54 -15.73 -27.88
CA ARG A 38 6.17 -15.44 -27.44
C ARG A 38 6.01 -15.55 -25.92
N LYS A 39 6.50 -16.64 -25.32
CA LYS A 39 6.48 -16.81 -23.86
C LYS A 39 7.27 -15.72 -23.13
N LEU A 40 8.42 -15.32 -23.68
CA LEU A 40 9.23 -14.26 -23.11
C LEU A 40 8.47 -12.93 -23.11
N GLU A 41 7.80 -12.59 -24.22
CA GLU A 41 6.96 -11.39 -24.29
C GLU A 41 5.73 -11.47 -23.36
N GLU A 42 5.09 -12.64 -23.24
CA GLU A 42 4.03 -12.88 -22.26
C GLU A 42 4.53 -12.60 -20.83
N TYR A 43 5.69 -13.14 -20.44
CA TYR A 43 6.28 -12.91 -19.12
C TYR A 43 6.72 -11.46 -18.89
N LYS A 44 7.30 -10.80 -19.89
CA LYS A 44 7.65 -9.37 -19.79
C LYS A 44 6.41 -8.51 -19.58
N THR A 45 5.33 -8.82 -20.28
CA THR A 45 4.07 -8.08 -20.17
C THR A 45 3.45 -8.27 -18.79
N ASP A 46 3.38 -9.52 -18.30
CA ASP A 46 2.88 -9.81 -16.95
C ASP A 46 3.72 -9.11 -15.87
N LEU A 47 5.05 -9.18 -15.99
CA LEU A 47 5.96 -8.49 -15.07
C LEU A 47 5.76 -6.97 -15.11
N ALA A 48 5.60 -6.38 -16.29
CA ALA A 48 5.37 -4.94 -16.43
C ALA A 48 4.05 -4.51 -15.78
N VAL A 49 2.99 -5.29 -15.94
CA VAL A 49 1.68 -5.04 -15.31
C VAL A 49 1.80 -5.11 -13.79
N ARG A 50 2.50 -6.11 -13.25
CA ARG A 50 2.73 -6.25 -11.80
C ARG A 50 3.56 -5.10 -11.25
N LEU A 51 4.68 -4.77 -11.89
CA LEU A 51 5.52 -3.64 -11.48
C LEU A 51 4.76 -2.32 -11.50
N HIS A 52 3.93 -2.07 -12.51
CA HIS A 52 3.12 -0.87 -12.57
C HIS A 52 2.08 -0.83 -11.45
N ALA A 53 1.44 -1.96 -11.13
CA ALA A 53 0.49 -2.04 -10.02
C ALA A 53 1.18 -1.83 -8.66
N GLU A 54 2.31 -2.50 -8.41
CA GLU A 54 3.10 -2.37 -7.18
C GLU A 54 3.63 -0.94 -7.01
N HIS A 55 4.16 -0.34 -8.07
CA HIS A 55 4.62 1.04 -8.04
C HIS A 55 3.48 2.02 -7.73
N GLY A 56 2.29 1.79 -8.31
CA GLY A 56 1.10 2.57 -8.01
C GLY A 56 0.68 2.46 -6.54
N ILE A 57 0.72 1.26 -5.96
CA ILE A 57 0.43 1.04 -4.53
C ILE A 57 1.48 1.74 -3.66
N ALA A 58 2.77 1.54 -3.94
CA ALA A 58 3.85 2.14 -3.17
C ALA A 58 3.78 3.67 -3.18
N THR A 59 3.48 4.27 -4.34
CA THR A 59 3.34 5.73 -4.47
C THR A 59 2.18 6.25 -3.60
N ARG A 60 1.02 5.59 -3.63
CA ARG A 60 -0.12 5.97 -2.76
C ARG A 60 0.21 5.84 -1.29
N ARG A 61 0.92 4.78 -0.88
CA ARG A 61 1.36 4.61 0.52
C ARG A 61 2.33 5.71 0.96
N LEU A 62 3.30 6.06 0.11
CA LEU A 62 4.26 7.13 0.38
C LEU A 62 3.60 8.51 0.52
N GLU A 63 2.48 8.74 -0.16
CA GLU A 63 1.67 9.94 -0.01
C GLU A 63 0.82 9.89 1.27
N ALA A 64 0.09 8.79 1.49
CA ALA A 64 -0.92 8.68 2.52
C ALA A 64 -0.36 8.55 3.93
N TYR A 65 0.62 7.66 4.14
CA TYR A 65 1.02 7.24 5.49
C TYR A 65 1.71 8.35 6.27
N PRO A 66 2.67 9.10 5.70
CA PRO A 66 3.27 10.24 6.39
C PRO A 66 2.21 11.28 6.76
N LYS A 67 1.21 11.49 5.91
CA LYS A 67 0.15 12.46 6.16
C LYS A 67 -0.78 12.04 7.30
N ILE A 68 -1.14 10.76 7.37
CA ILE A 68 -1.91 10.20 8.49
C ILE A 68 -1.12 10.32 9.80
N VAL A 69 0.17 9.95 9.80
CA VAL A 69 1.06 10.07 10.97
C VAL A 69 1.14 11.52 11.45
N GLU A 70 1.32 12.46 10.53
CA GLU A 70 1.33 13.89 10.83
C GLU A 70 0.02 14.33 11.50
N LEU A 71 -1.12 13.91 10.95
CA LEU A 71 -2.43 14.26 11.51
C LEU A 71 -2.63 13.69 12.91
N CYS A 72 -2.30 12.41 13.14
CA CYS A 72 -2.34 11.80 14.48
C CYS A 72 -1.44 12.56 15.48
N TYR A 73 -0.24 12.96 15.06
CA TYR A 73 0.66 13.76 15.90
C TYR A 73 0.05 15.13 16.25
N ARG A 74 -0.47 15.85 15.26
CA ARG A 74 -1.06 17.17 15.46
C ARG A 74 -2.30 17.12 16.37
N THR A 75 -3.21 16.18 16.13
CA THR A 75 -4.43 16.04 16.95
C THR A 75 -4.10 15.63 18.39
N ARG A 76 -3.12 14.75 18.60
CA ARG A 76 -2.61 14.40 19.93
C ARG A 76 -2.07 15.63 20.67
N ASN A 77 -1.22 16.43 20.02
CA ASN A 77 -0.66 17.62 20.64
C ASN A 77 -1.74 18.66 20.97
N MET A 78 -2.70 18.88 20.08
CA MET A 78 -3.84 19.76 20.34
C MET A 78 -4.67 19.27 21.53
N ALA A 79 -4.92 17.96 21.65
CA ALA A 79 -5.62 17.38 22.79
C ALA A 79 -4.85 17.61 24.11
N ARG A 80 -3.53 17.39 24.10
CA ARG A 80 -2.66 17.67 25.25
C ARG A 80 -2.71 19.14 25.66
N ASP A 81 -2.59 20.04 24.68
CA ASP A 81 -2.55 21.48 24.93
C ASP A 81 -3.92 21.99 25.47
N LEU A 82 -5.03 21.41 24.99
CA LEU A 82 -6.36 21.64 25.56
C LEU A 82 -6.40 21.26 27.04
N ILE A 83 -5.95 20.06 27.42
CA ILE A 83 -5.92 19.62 28.83
C ILE A 83 -5.03 20.50 29.70
N ALA A 84 -3.88 20.93 29.19
CA ALA A 84 -2.87 21.70 29.94
C ALA A 84 -3.29 23.13 30.33
N GLY A 85 -4.51 23.54 30.01
CA GLY A 85 -5.07 24.85 30.40
C GLY A 85 -5.61 25.67 29.24
N ALA A 86 -5.55 25.17 28.00
CA ALA A 86 -6.21 25.80 26.85
C ALA A 86 -7.67 25.32 26.66
N GLN A 87 -8.30 24.73 27.69
CA GLN A 87 -9.63 24.10 27.62
C GLN A 87 -10.72 25.05 27.07
N HIS A 88 -10.58 26.36 27.31
CA HIS A 88 -11.51 27.38 26.83
C HIS A 88 -11.07 28.06 25.51
N SER A 89 -9.99 27.60 24.90
CA SER A 89 -9.51 28.13 23.61
C SER A 89 -10.42 27.65 22.47
N THR A 90 -11.38 28.48 22.11
CA THR A 90 -12.31 28.21 20.99
C THR A 90 -11.58 28.04 19.66
N ALA A 91 -10.46 28.76 19.46
CA ALA A 91 -9.63 28.64 18.27
C ALA A 91 -8.94 27.27 18.18
N LEU A 92 -8.34 26.80 19.28
CA LEU A 92 -7.68 25.49 19.33
C LEU A 92 -8.69 24.35 19.17
N LEU A 93 -9.86 24.47 19.82
CA LEU A 93 -10.95 23.51 19.68
C LEU A 93 -11.45 23.44 18.23
N HIS A 94 -11.66 24.58 17.58
CA HIS A 94 -12.06 24.64 16.17
C HIS A 94 -10.99 23.99 15.27
N GLU A 95 -9.70 24.29 15.47
CA GLU A 95 -8.63 23.69 14.70
C GLU A 95 -8.56 22.17 14.90
N LEU A 96 -8.69 21.69 16.14
CA LEU A 96 -8.77 20.25 16.43
C LEU A 96 -9.91 19.59 15.65
N GLY A 97 -11.10 20.22 15.63
CA GLY A 97 -12.24 19.71 14.86
C GLY A 97 -11.97 19.64 13.36
N VAL A 98 -11.27 20.62 12.78
CA VAL A 98 -10.85 20.61 11.37
C VAL A 98 -9.87 19.46 11.11
N ARG A 99 -8.86 19.28 11.96
CA ARG A 99 -7.85 18.22 11.80
C ARG A 99 -8.42 16.83 12.02
N ALA A 100 -9.38 16.67 12.94
CA ALA A 100 -10.07 15.41 13.16
C ALA A 100 -10.87 14.97 11.92
N ARG A 101 -11.53 15.92 11.24
CA ARG A 101 -12.23 15.65 9.96
C ARG A 101 -11.26 15.35 8.83
N GLU A 102 -10.15 16.08 8.74
CA GLU A 102 -9.09 15.78 7.76
C GLU A 102 -8.54 14.36 7.98
N LEU A 103 -8.29 13.96 9.23
CA LEU A 103 -7.87 12.59 9.56
C LEU A 103 -8.93 11.56 9.11
N GLU A 104 -10.21 11.81 9.38
CA GLU A 104 -11.30 10.94 8.94
C GLU A 104 -11.34 10.79 7.41
N GLU A 105 -11.22 11.89 6.68
CA GLU A 105 -11.18 11.89 5.22
C GLU A 105 -10.03 11.02 4.70
N TYR A 106 -8.83 11.17 5.24
CA TYR A 106 -7.67 10.38 4.82
C TYR A 106 -7.82 8.89 5.16
N VAL A 107 -8.38 8.55 6.33
CA VAL A 107 -8.63 7.16 6.72
C VAL A 107 -9.57 6.46 5.73
N PHE A 108 -10.62 7.14 5.28
CA PHE A 108 -11.56 6.56 4.32
C PHE A 108 -11.05 6.62 2.88
N ARG A 109 -10.38 7.71 2.47
CA ARG A 109 -9.78 7.85 1.13
C ARG A 109 -8.75 6.74 0.86
N PHE A 110 -7.95 6.38 1.86
CA PHE A 110 -6.91 5.36 1.74
C PHE A 110 -7.27 4.05 2.44
N ARG A 111 -8.58 3.77 2.61
CA ARG A 111 -9.06 2.56 3.30
C ARG A 111 -8.48 1.27 2.72
N ILE A 112 -8.50 1.12 1.40
CA ILE A 112 -8.03 -0.12 0.74
C ILE A 112 -6.54 -0.34 1.02
N ASP A 113 -5.72 0.71 0.91
CA ASP A 113 -4.29 0.62 1.15
C ASP A 113 -4.00 0.34 2.65
N LEU A 114 -4.78 0.91 3.57
CA LEU A 114 -4.69 0.63 5.01
C LEU A 114 -5.18 -0.78 5.39
N GLU A 115 -6.20 -1.30 4.73
CA GLU A 115 -6.73 -2.66 4.95
C GLU A 115 -5.75 -3.72 4.43
N ALA A 116 -5.14 -3.47 3.25
CA ALA A 116 -4.13 -4.34 2.66
C ALA A 116 -2.93 -4.56 3.61
N ASP A 117 -2.60 -3.54 4.39
CA ASP A 117 -1.49 -3.58 5.36
C ASP A 117 -1.96 -3.82 6.80
N HIS A 118 -3.23 -4.19 7.00
CA HIS A 118 -3.82 -4.48 8.31
C HIS A 118 -3.76 -3.33 9.33
N MET A 119 -3.61 -2.08 8.87
CA MET A 119 -3.50 -0.89 9.71
C MET A 119 -4.83 -0.16 9.89
N PHE A 120 -5.81 -0.41 9.04
CA PHE A 120 -7.09 0.32 9.03
C PHE A 120 -7.74 0.37 10.43
N LEU A 121 -7.85 -0.76 11.12
CA LEU A 121 -8.51 -0.83 12.42
C LEU A 121 -7.84 0.07 13.47
N MET A 122 -6.50 0.10 13.49
CA MET A 122 -5.74 0.91 14.45
C MET A 122 -5.87 2.40 14.18
N VAL A 123 -5.71 2.81 12.92
CA VAL A 123 -5.87 4.23 12.54
C VAL A 123 -7.31 4.69 12.73
N HIS A 124 -8.29 3.85 12.38
CA HIS A 124 -9.70 4.14 12.58
C HIS A 124 -10.07 4.26 14.07
N ARG A 125 -9.48 3.42 14.94
CA ARG A 125 -9.61 3.55 16.40
C ARG A 125 -9.06 4.88 16.88
N HIS A 126 -7.86 5.27 16.46
CA HIS A 126 -7.27 6.56 16.82
C HIS A 126 -8.17 7.74 16.42
N LYS A 127 -8.68 7.72 15.18
CA LYS A 127 -9.65 8.71 14.68
C LYS A 127 -10.88 8.81 15.59
N ASN A 128 -11.46 7.67 15.98
CA ASN A 128 -12.63 7.67 16.88
C ASN A 128 -12.30 8.26 18.26
N LEU A 129 -11.12 8.00 18.80
CA LEU A 129 -10.68 8.58 20.09
C LEU A 129 -10.55 10.10 19.99
N VAL A 130 -9.96 10.61 18.91
CA VAL A 130 -9.85 12.06 18.67
C VAL A 130 -11.22 12.71 18.51
N LEU A 131 -12.14 12.09 17.76
CA LEU A 131 -13.51 12.60 17.61
C LEU A 131 -14.28 12.58 18.93
N HIS A 132 -14.09 11.53 19.74
CA HIS A 132 -14.66 11.44 21.08
C HIS A 132 -14.16 12.58 21.97
N PHE A 133 -12.84 12.76 22.04
CA PHE A 133 -12.21 13.84 22.79
C PHE A 133 -12.72 15.21 22.35
N PHE A 134 -12.78 15.47 21.04
CA PHE A 134 -13.31 16.73 20.50
C PHE A 134 -14.75 16.97 20.93
N ARG A 135 -15.61 15.94 20.91
CA ARG A 135 -17.00 16.04 21.37
C ARG A 135 -17.06 16.48 22.84
N VAL A 136 -16.38 15.77 23.73
CA VAL A 136 -16.34 16.08 25.18
C VAL A 136 -15.75 17.48 25.42
N ALA A 137 -14.68 17.84 24.72
CA ALA A 137 -14.05 19.15 24.83
C ALA A 137 -14.95 20.29 24.31
N SER A 138 -15.86 20.01 23.40
CA SER A 138 -16.78 20.99 22.81
C SER A 138 -18.09 21.18 23.58
N GLU A 139 -18.41 20.27 24.49
CA GLU A 139 -19.61 20.39 25.31
C GLU A 139 -19.51 21.63 26.21
N PRO A 140 -20.63 22.33 26.49
CA PRO A 140 -20.63 23.45 27.42
C PRO A 140 -20.34 22.97 28.85
N VAL A 141 -19.51 23.69 29.61
CA VAL A 141 -19.25 23.37 31.03
C VAL A 141 -20.47 23.78 31.85
N LEU A 142 -21.06 22.84 32.59
CA LEU A 142 -21.98 23.13 33.69
C LEU A 142 -21.15 23.20 34.98
N GLU A 143 -21.41 24.19 35.84
CA GLU A 143 -20.58 24.49 37.04
C GLU A 143 -20.41 23.29 37.99
N GLU A 144 -21.39 22.37 38.04
CA GLU A 144 -21.35 21.19 38.92
C GLU A 144 -20.58 19.98 38.32
N SER A 145 -20.08 20.06 37.09
CA SER A 145 -19.53 18.93 36.33
C SER A 145 -18.10 19.15 35.81
N GLU A 146 -17.41 20.20 36.27
CA GLU A 146 -16.09 20.56 35.73
C GLU A 146 -15.01 19.51 36.07
N GLU A 147 -15.01 18.97 37.29
CA GLU A 147 -14.05 17.96 37.74
C GLU A 147 -14.19 16.64 36.96
N ASP A 148 -15.41 16.09 36.90
CA ASP A 148 -15.73 14.88 36.12
C ASP A 148 -15.33 15.02 34.64
N ARG A 149 -15.56 16.21 34.06
CA ARG A 149 -15.21 16.48 32.67
C ARG A 149 -13.69 16.50 32.46
N VAL A 150 -12.94 17.09 33.37
CA VAL A 150 -11.47 17.14 33.26
C VAL A 150 -10.91 15.72 33.33
N ASP A 151 -11.46 14.88 34.20
CA ASP A 151 -11.09 13.46 34.29
C ASP A 151 -11.42 12.68 33.00
N ASP A 152 -12.60 12.90 32.41
CA ASP A 152 -12.99 12.30 31.13
C ASP A 152 -12.05 12.71 29.97
N LEU A 153 -11.62 13.99 29.95
CA LEU A 153 -10.67 14.49 28.96
C LEU A 153 -9.28 13.89 29.17
N LEU A 154 -8.80 13.78 30.41
CA LEU A 154 -7.53 13.15 30.75
C LEU A 154 -7.51 11.66 30.35
N CYS A 155 -8.58 10.94 30.65
CA CYS A 155 -8.75 9.54 30.25
C CYS A 155 -8.74 9.40 28.72
N SER A 156 -9.55 10.21 28.03
CA SER A 156 -9.61 10.22 26.56
C SER A 156 -8.26 10.56 25.92
N TYR A 157 -7.49 11.49 26.50
CA TYR A 157 -6.16 11.82 25.99
C TYR A 157 -5.15 10.71 26.21
N THR A 158 -5.20 10.01 27.35
CA THR A 158 -4.33 8.86 27.61
C THR A 158 -4.54 7.79 26.54
N ASP A 159 -5.80 7.50 26.19
CA ASP A 159 -6.12 6.58 25.10
C ASP A 159 -5.58 7.07 23.73
N ILE A 160 -5.67 8.38 23.45
CA ILE A 160 -5.11 8.99 22.23
C ILE A 160 -3.59 8.83 22.20
N ASP A 161 -2.91 9.06 23.32
CA ASP A 161 -1.45 8.99 23.45
C ASP A 161 -0.93 7.57 23.20
N GLU A 162 -1.56 6.58 23.85
CA GLU A 162 -1.25 5.16 23.65
C GLU A 162 -1.52 4.72 22.21
N SER A 163 -2.66 5.14 21.66
CA SER A 163 -3.04 4.82 20.28
C SER A 163 -2.08 5.46 19.26
N TYR A 164 -1.59 6.68 19.52
CA TYR A 164 -0.62 7.35 18.66
C TYR A 164 0.68 6.55 18.54
N ALA A 165 1.23 6.07 19.67
CA ALA A 165 2.46 5.28 19.66
C ALA A 165 2.31 4.02 18.79
N GLN A 166 1.18 3.34 18.88
CA GLN A 166 0.88 2.16 18.07
C GLN A 166 0.77 2.50 16.58
N VAL A 167 0.03 3.56 16.24
CA VAL A 167 -0.16 4.00 14.84
C VAL A 167 1.16 4.41 14.20
N VAL A 168 2.01 5.17 14.91
CA VAL A 168 3.32 5.60 14.38
C VAL A 168 4.24 4.42 14.16
N ASN A 169 4.31 3.48 15.11
CA ASN A 169 5.16 2.30 14.96
C ASN A 169 4.75 1.44 13.76
N LEU A 170 3.44 1.28 13.53
CA LEU A 170 2.90 0.53 12.41
C LEU A 170 3.17 1.25 11.07
N LEU A 171 2.77 2.50 10.93
CA LEU A 171 2.87 3.25 9.66
C LEU A 171 4.32 3.60 9.29
N SER A 172 5.19 3.81 10.29
CA SER A 172 6.61 4.11 10.06
C SER A 172 7.44 2.83 9.83
N GLY A 173 6.97 1.68 10.33
CA GLY A 173 7.64 0.39 10.18
C GLY A 173 7.47 -0.25 8.79
N VAL A 174 6.49 0.20 8.00
CA VAL A 174 6.20 -0.36 6.66
C VAL A 174 7.33 -0.13 5.65
N GLY A 175 8.22 0.84 5.91
CA GLY A 175 9.45 1.00 5.13
C GLY A 175 10.47 -0.15 5.25
N VAL A 176 10.27 -1.10 6.18
CA VAL A 176 11.28 -2.13 6.52
C VAL A 176 10.90 -3.54 6.02
N TYR A 177 9.63 -3.82 5.72
CA TYR A 177 9.15 -5.19 5.39
C TYR A 177 8.81 -5.42 3.91
N HIS A 178 9.77 -5.14 3.02
CA HIS A 178 9.79 -5.69 1.66
C HIS A 178 10.93 -6.69 1.45
N GLN A 179 11.29 -7.42 2.52
CA GLN A 179 12.03 -8.66 2.42
C GLN A 179 11.08 -9.78 2.83
N HIS A 180 10.45 -10.45 1.86
CA HIS A 180 10.14 -11.89 1.82
C HIS A 180 9.27 -12.22 0.61
#